data_AF-A0AB35IKE9-F1
#
_entry.id   AF-A0AB35IKE9-F1
#
_cell.length_a   1.000
_cell.length_b   1.000
_cell.length_c   1.000
_cell.angle_alpha   90.00
_cell.angle_beta   90.00
_cell.angle_gamma   90.00
#
_symmetry.space_group_name_H-M   'P 1'
#
loop_
_entity.id
_entity.type
_entity.pdbx_description
1 polymer ?
#
loop_
_entity_poly.entity_id
_entity_poly.type
_entity_poly.pdbx_seq_one_letter_code
_entity_poly.pdbx_strand_id
1 'polypeptide(L)' 'MKKDNIDNQLKPCPFCGSKVNSYKGFGGLVFIKCSVCGSITSFDNDQCKAKPYKAIKLWNRRSR' A
#
# COMPACT_ATOMS: atom_id res chain seq x y z
N MET A 1 -12.83 13.75 0.53
CA MET A 1 -11.37 14.03 0.54
C MET A 1 -10.80 13.51 -0.76
N LYS A 2 -10.11 14.36 -1.54
CA LYS A 2 -9.55 13.97 -2.84
C LYS A 2 -8.64 12.76 -2.62
N LYS A 3 -8.85 11.71 -3.41
CA LYS A 3 -7.96 10.55 -3.48
C LYS A 3 -6.70 11.05 -4.17
N ASP A 4 -5.86 11.76 -3.40
CA ASP A 4 -4.58 12.25 -3.88
C ASP A 4 -3.84 11.08 -4.51
N ASN A 5 -3.22 11.35 -5.64
CA ASN A 5 -2.77 10.43 -6.69
C ASN A 5 -1.57 9.54 -6.24
N ILE A 6 -1.67 8.96 -5.05
CA ILE A 6 -0.65 8.19 -4.34
C ILE A 6 -0.55 6.78 -4.93
N ASP A 7 -1.65 6.26 -5.45
CA ASP A 7 -1.68 4.93 -6.10
C ASP A 7 -0.77 4.88 -7.35
N ASN A 8 -0.54 6.02 -8.02
CA ASN A 8 0.40 6.12 -9.14
C ASN A 8 1.88 5.92 -8.72
N GLN A 9 2.21 5.97 -7.43
CA GLN A 9 3.57 5.75 -6.94
C GLN A 9 3.83 4.31 -6.49
N LEU A 10 2.83 3.44 -6.42
CA LEU A 10 3.00 2.07 -5.92
C LEU A 10 3.69 1.19 -6.96
N LYS A 11 4.82 0.57 -6.58
CA LYS A 11 5.41 -0.52 -7.38
C LYS A 11 4.37 -1.64 -7.61
N PRO A 12 4.37 -2.32 -8.77
CA PRO A 12 3.40 -3.38 -9.09
C PRO A 12 3.50 -4.60 -8.17
N CYS A 13 2.41 -5.35 -8.04
CA CYS A 13 2.33 -6.56 -7.21
C CYS A 13 3.56 -7.48 -7.39
N PRO A 14 4.29 -7.85 -6.31
CA PRO A 14 5.48 -8.69 -6.43
C PRO A 14 5.16 -10.13 -6.86
N PHE A 15 3.90 -10.57 -6.72
CA PHE A 15 3.49 -11.93 -7.05
C PHE A 15 3.04 -12.10 -8.50
N CYS A 16 2.37 -11.09 -9.08
CA CYS A 16 1.75 -11.21 -10.41
C CYS A 16 2.00 -10.03 -11.35
N GLY A 17 2.78 -9.03 -10.92
CA GLY A 17 3.13 -7.85 -11.73
C GLY A 17 1.99 -6.86 -11.98
N SER A 18 0.75 -7.14 -11.54
CA SER A 18 -0.39 -6.26 -11.75
C SER A 18 -0.36 -5.02 -10.86
N LYS A 19 -1.13 -3.98 -11.23
CA LYS A 19 -1.29 -2.78 -10.40
C LYS A 19 -1.90 -3.11 -9.04
N VAL A 20 -1.57 -2.29 -8.05
CA VAL A 20 -2.09 -2.38 -6.68
C VAL A 20 -2.70 -1.04 -6.28
N ASN A 21 -3.64 -1.08 -5.34
CA ASN A 21 -4.27 0.11 -4.78
C ASN A 21 -3.98 0.18 -3.28
N SER A 22 -3.90 1.39 -2.74
CA SER A 22 -3.86 1.62 -1.30
C SER A 22 -5.21 2.08 -0.76
N TYR A 23 -5.57 1.64 0.44
CA TYR A 23 -6.73 2.17 1.16
C TYR A 23 -6.49 2.14 2.68
N LYS A 24 -7.07 3.11 3.37
CA LYS A 24 -7.10 3.12 4.84
C LYS A 24 -8.16 2.13 5.31
N GLY A 25 -7.75 1.15 6.11
CA GLY A 25 -8.66 0.18 6.71
C GLY A 25 -8.73 0.33 8.23
N PHE A 26 -9.07 -0.78 8.90
CA PHE A 26 -9.30 -0.82 10.33
C PHE A 26 -8.05 -0.42 11.15
N GLY A 27 -8.26 0.23 12.30
CA GLY A 27 -7.18 0.65 13.20
C GLY A 27 -6.26 1.73 12.62
N GLY A 28 -6.66 2.41 11.54
CA GLY A 28 -5.84 3.41 10.86
C GLY A 28 -4.73 2.83 9.99
N LEU A 29 -4.69 1.51 9.81
CA LEU A 29 -3.71 0.84 8.96
C LEU A 29 -3.95 1.16 7.48
N VAL A 30 -2.86 1.22 6.72
CA VAL A 30 -2.91 1.28 5.27
C VAL A 30 -2.74 -0.14 4.72
N PHE A 31 -3.72 -0.56 3.92
CA PHE A 31 -3.66 -1.81 3.18
C PHE A 31 -3.29 -1.52 1.73
N ILE A 32 -2.38 -2.32 1.20
CA ILE A 32 -2.00 -2.32 -0.21
C ILE A 32 -2.48 -3.63 -0.79
N LYS A 33 -3.44 -3.57 -1.71
CA LYS A 33 -4.14 -4.73 -2.25
C LYS A 33 -3.94 -4.84 -3.75
N CYS A 34 -3.63 -6.05 -4.19
CA CYS A 34 -3.74 -6.44 -5.59
C CYS A 34 -5.16 -6.97 -5.87
N SER A 35 -5.88 -6.34 -6.80
CA SER A 35 -7.22 -6.81 -7.19
C SER A 35 -7.19 -8.05 -8.10
N VAL A 36 -6.03 -8.41 -8.64
CA VAL A 36 -5.89 -9.54 -9.58
C VAL A 36 -5.60 -10.85 -8.84
N CYS A 37 -4.48 -10.91 -8.10
CA CYS A 37 -4.11 -12.13 -7.35
C CYS A 37 -4.64 -12.15 -5.91
N GLY A 38 -5.27 -11.07 -5.44
CA GLY A 38 -5.83 -10.98 -4.08
C GLY A 38 -4.82 -10.74 -2.96
N SER A 39 -3.51 -10.61 -3.26
CA SER A 39 -2.51 -10.31 -2.24
C SER A 39 -2.79 -8.99 -1.53
N ILE A 40 -2.63 -8.99 -0.21
CA ILE A 40 -2.82 -7.83 0.66
C ILE A 40 -1.59 -7.71 1.57
N THR A 41 -1.09 -6.49 1.74
CA THR A 41 0.01 -6.18 2.66
C THR A 41 -0.31 -4.93 3.46
N SER A 42 0.03 -4.95 4.74
CA SER A 42 -0.06 -3.80 5.65
C SER A 42 1.18 -3.73 6.53
N PHE A 43 1.53 -2.53 6.99
CA PHE A 43 2.65 -2.31 7.90
C PHE A 43 2.13 -1.85 9.26
N ASP A 44 2.12 -2.76 10.23
CA ASP A 44 1.70 -2.47 11.60
C ASP A 44 2.86 -1.88 12.40
N ASN A 45 3.09 -0.59 12.23
CA ASN A 45 4.00 0.19 13.06
C ASN A 45 3.46 1.61 13.24
N ASP A 46 3.87 2.26 14.33
CA ASP A 46 3.35 3.57 14.72
C ASP A 46 3.62 4.65 13.66
N GLN A 47 4.71 4.51 12.92
CA GLN A 47 5.04 5.46 11.86
C GLN A 47 4.02 5.41 10.71
N CYS A 48 3.59 4.22 10.31
CA CYS A 48 2.58 4.01 9.28
C CYS A 48 1.17 4.38 9.76
N LYS A 49 0.86 4.15 11.04
CA LYS A 49 -0.41 4.60 11.67
C LYS A 49 -0.52 6.13 11.68
N ALA A 50 0.55 6.82 12.07
CA ALA A 50 0.58 8.28 12.14
C ALA A 50 0.64 8.96 10.76
N LYS A 51 1.34 8.35 9.79
CA LYS A 51 1.60 8.94 8.47
C LYS A 51 1.39 7.91 7.34
N PRO A 52 0.19 7.84 6.75
CA PRO A 52 -0.18 6.84 5.74
C PRO A 52 0.80 6.72 4.56
N TYR A 53 1.40 7.82 4.10
CA TYR A 53 2.37 7.80 3.00
C TYR A 53 3.63 6.96 3.29
N LYS A 54 3.95 6.71 4.56
CA LYS A 54 5.10 5.87 4.94
C LYS A 54 4.88 4.40 4.54
N ALA A 55 3.64 3.93 4.55
CA ALA A 55 3.32 2.57 4.09
C ALA A 55 3.65 2.41 2.59
N ILE A 56 3.36 3.41 1.77
CA ILE A 56 3.75 3.43 0.34
C ILE A 56 5.28 3.42 0.18
N LYS A 57 6.01 4.21 0.99
CA LYS A 57 7.49 4.19 0.96
C LYS A 57 8.05 2.82 1.31
N LEU A 58 7.54 2.16 2.35
CA LEU A 58 7.99 0.82 2.74
C LEU A 58 7.67 -0.21 1.66
N TRP A 59 6.46 -0.18 1.12
CA TRP A 59 6.08 -1.00 -0.03
C TRP A 59 7.09 -0.85 -1.16
N ASN A 60 7.39 0.38 -1.57
CA ASN A 60 8.30 0.64 -2.68
C ASN A 60 9.76 0.26 -2.41
N ARG A 61 10.18 0.12 -1.15
CA ARG A 61 11.52 -0.36 -0.78
C ARG A 61 11.68 -1.88 -0.87
N ARG A 62 10.60 -2.65 -1.04
CA ARG A 62 10.71 -4.11 -1.17
C ARG A 62 11.65 -4.52 -2.31
N SER A 63 12.36 -5.62 -2.12
CA SER A 63 12.99 -6.36 -3.21
C SER A 63 11.92 -6.81 -4.20
N ARG A 64 12.28 -6.87 -5.49
CA ARG A 64 11.36 -7.03 -6.62
C ARG A 64 10.29 -8.09 -6.37
#